data_AF-A0A932WHA1-F1
#
_entry.id   AF-A0A932WHA1-F1
#
_cell.length_a   1.000
_cell.length_b   1.000
_cell.length_c   1.000
_cell.angle_alpha   90.00
_cell.angle_beta   90.00
_cell.angle_gamma   90.00
#
_symmetry.space_group_name_H-M   'P 1'
#
loop_
_entity.id
_entity.type
_entity.pdbx_description
1 polymer ?
#
loop_
_entity_poly.entity_id
_entity_poly.type
_entity_poly.pdbx_seq_one_letter_code
_entity_poly.pdbx_strand_id
1 'polypeptide(L)'
;MVNSVLKGQKGFLLTLLLLCEMLFLAACGSGSGNGSVSPSSQATGPDLNKGTLAVSLTDASGCDFDGVFVTIQKLRVHENPSAAAHDGGWIEIPLPNGPQQINLLTLQNGVMTDLGLAPLPAGHYTQVRLLLVPNDSDTPPFKNYVTVDGQASPLNIPAGFTDGIRLGHEFEIKTGEKEELIVDFDACRSILKAKDGSYFLRPNVLIVKRSAAGRIVGAVDATSSGAIVKAEINGYVYKQTRIKPDGTFILYPLPNSDMVKTLYPQDTAGTYDVVIASEVTATVLTTGVPVAAKGETALSTTTQPIALPLSAVAVLNGHINPTSADARVRQTINGKPYQVNRHAVDLTDGSFIFSLSADAPWYGTYATTVPVSYQKELSAAAQYLVDTPNDDGLYKVSSRTVTLSKDAPTAVEFTGSASLQPASGTAGKVTGNITVADLPTGFTSGTVLVSATIGHENVNSVGVDVDKTGAVSFTLDDLAPGTYTIAILSAKGFPHLSPKGIEIVVPSTGGTFMNADFSLSHH
;
A
#
# COMPACT_ATOMS: atom_id res chain seq x y z
N MET A 1 -35.63 16.24 -52.22
CA MET A 1 -34.24 16.20 -52.72
C MET A 1 -33.63 14.90 -52.20
N VAL A 2 -34.05 13.76 -52.77
CA VAL A 2 -33.29 12.90 -53.74
C VAL A 2 -32.06 12.27 -53.04
N ASN A 3 -32.17 11.05 -52.50
CA ASN A 3 -31.80 9.73 -53.10
C ASN A 3 -30.29 9.61 -53.43
N SER A 4 -29.55 8.50 -53.30
CA SER A 4 -29.80 7.11 -52.94
C SER A 4 -28.46 6.32 -52.94
N VAL A 5 -28.37 5.26 -52.12
CA VAL A 5 -27.87 3.88 -52.41
C VAL A 5 -27.10 3.60 -53.72
N LEU A 6 -26.00 2.83 -53.64
CA LEU A 6 -25.53 1.74 -54.55
C LEU A 6 -24.37 0.97 -53.87
N LYS A 7 -24.49 -0.29 -53.38
CA LYS A 7 -24.49 -1.63 -54.02
C LYS A 7 -23.17 -2.03 -54.72
N GLY A 8 -22.63 -3.19 -54.33
CA GLY A 8 -21.29 -3.71 -54.67
C GLY A 8 -21.19 -4.56 -55.94
N GLN A 9 -20.07 -5.29 -56.10
CA GLN A 9 -19.85 -6.47 -56.98
C GLN A 9 -18.48 -7.10 -56.64
N LYS A 10 -18.41 -8.35 -56.15
CA LYS A 10 -18.18 -9.64 -56.87
C LYS A 10 -16.78 -9.76 -57.52
N GLY A 11 -16.06 -10.79 -57.09
CA GLY A 11 -14.65 -11.02 -57.38
C GLY A 11 -14.33 -11.74 -58.70
N PHE A 12 -13.07 -12.13 -58.85
CA PHE A 12 -12.63 -13.11 -59.83
C PHE A 12 -11.38 -13.86 -59.34
N LEU A 13 -11.43 -15.15 -59.64
CA LEU A 13 -10.51 -16.25 -59.40
C LEU A 13 -9.51 -16.29 -60.57
N LEU A 14 -8.21 -16.52 -60.37
CA LEU A 14 -7.47 -17.39 -61.31
C LEU A 14 -6.13 -17.90 -60.75
N THR A 15 -6.10 -19.23 -60.74
CA THR A 15 -5.05 -20.21 -60.47
C THR A 15 -3.90 -20.15 -61.49
N LEU A 16 -2.65 -20.41 -61.07
CA LEU A 16 -1.70 -21.14 -61.89
C LEU A 16 -0.82 -22.05 -61.02
N LEU A 17 -0.60 -23.25 -61.54
CA LEU A 17 -0.27 -24.51 -60.90
C LEU A 17 1.09 -25.01 -61.46
N LEU A 18 1.78 -25.87 -60.71
CA LEU A 18 2.69 -26.95 -61.16
C LEU A 18 4.15 -26.58 -61.62
N LEU A 19 5.22 -27.37 -61.42
CA LEU A 19 5.44 -28.77 -60.96
C LEU A 19 6.97 -29.02 -60.76
N CYS A 20 7.34 -29.96 -59.86
CA CYS A 20 8.53 -30.87 -59.84
C CYS A 20 9.96 -30.26 -59.80
N GLU A 21 10.99 -30.82 -59.13
CA GLU A 21 11.38 -32.23 -58.95
C GLU A 21 12.11 -32.51 -57.61
N MET A 22 12.01 -33.76 -57.17
CA MET A 22 12.87 -34.39 -56.15
C MET A 22 14.20 -34.86 -56.75
N LEU A 23 15.31 -34.69 -56.03
CA LEU A 23 16.56 -35.42 -56.25
C LEU A 23 17.09 -35.95 -54.93
N PHE A 24 17.11 -37.28 -54.81
CA PHE A 24 17.82 -38.04 -53.78
C PHE A 24 19.32 -38.06 -54.10
N LEU A 25 20.15 -37.75 -53.10
CA LEU A 25 21.53 -38.23 -53.04
C LEU A 25 21.80 -38.75 -51.63
N ALA A 26 22.00 -40.06 -51.54
CA ALA A 26 22.65 -40.71 -50.42
C ALA A 26 24.16 -40.45 -50.52
N ALA A 27 24.75 -39.89 -49.46
CA ALA A 27 26.18 -39.89 -49.24
C ALA A 27 26.45 -40.45 -47.83
N CYS A 28 27.07 -41.63 -47.81
CA CYS A 28 27.70 -42.20 -46.62
C CYS A 28 29.05 -41.50 -46.45
N GLY A 29 29.30 -40.92 -45.28
CA GLY A 29 30.55 -40.26 -44.96
C GLY A 29 30.76 -40.22 -43.45
N SER A 30 31.58 -41.14 -42.96
CA SER A 30 32.06 -41.26 -41.59
C SER A 30 33.06 -40.14 -41.25
N GLY A 31 32.99 -39.61 -40.02
CA GLY A 31 33.98 -38.65 -39.53
C GLY A 31 33.68 -38.16 -38.12
N SER A 32 34.37 -38.73 -37.14
CA SER A 32 34.35 -38.36 -35.72
C SER A 32 35.09 -37.03 -35.48
N GLY A 33 34.53 -36.12 -34.68
CA GLY A 33 35.19 -34.87 -34.29
C GLY A 33 34.39 -34.02 -33.32
N ASN A 34 34.78 -34.02 -32.04
CA ASN A 34 34.35 -33.09 -31.00
C ASN A 34 34.71 -31.65 -31.36
N GLY A 35 33.77 -30.70 -31.23
CA GLY A 35 34.07 -29.28 -31.37
C GLY A 35 32.86 -28.37 -31.23
N SER A 36 32.62 -27.89 -30.01
CA SER A 36 32.04 -26.58 -29.65
C SER A 36 31.17 -25.85 -30.69
N VAL A 37 29.85 -25.93 -30.52
CA VAL A 37 28.89 -25.06 -31.21
C VAL A 37 28.63 -23.82 -30.35
N SER A 38 29.09 -22.66 -30.83
CA SER A 38 28.57 -21.35 -30.44
C SER A 38 27.14 -21.19 -30.95
N PRO A 39 26.15 -20.71 -30.17
CA PRO A 39 24.82 -20.48 -30.69
C PRO A 39 24.81 -19.19 -31.52
N SER A 40 24.71 -19.32 -32.83
CA SER A 40 24.32 -18.25 -33.74
C SER A 40 22.85 -17.92 -33.51
N SER A 41 22.56 -16.64 -33.31
CA SER A 41 21.24 -16.04 -33.19
C SER A 41 20.38 -16.34 -34.43
N GLN A 42 19.40 -17.21 -34.26
CA GLN A 42 18.29 -17.38 -35.19
C GLN A 42 17.01 -17.01 -34.42
N ALA A 43 16.36 -15.92 -34.82
CA ALA A 43 15.05 -15.54 -34.31
C ALA A 43 14.04 -16.61 -34.72
N THR A 44 13.75 -17.54 -33.81
CA THR A 44 12.68 -18.52 -33.93
C THR A 44 11.35 -17.88 -33.55
N GLY A 45 10.24 -18.46 -34.03
CA GLY A 45 8.87 -18.05 -33.68
C GLY A 45 8.58 -18.10 -32.17
N PRO A 46 7.32 -17.92 -31.73
CA PRO A 46 6.99 -17.92 -30.30
C PRO A 46 7.57 -19.17 -29.62
N ASP A 47 8.40 -18.95 -28.60
CA ASP A 47 9.01 -20.01 -27.79
C ASP A 47 7.87 -20.81 -27.14
N LEU A 48 7.61 -22.02 -27.66
CA LEU A 48 6.45 -22.85 -27.33
C LEU A 48 6.46 -23.36 -25.87
N ASN A 49 7.41 -22.92 -25.04
CA ASN A 49 7.48 -23.25 -23.61
C ASN A 49 7.34 -22.00 -22.71
N LYS A 50 7.01 -20.83 -23.27
CA LYS A 50 6.88 -19.58 -22.53
C LYS A 50 5.48 -18.99 -22.62
N GLY A 51 5.05 -18.36 -21.55
CA GLY A 51 3.97 -17.37 -21.54
C GLY A 51 4.53 -15.97 -21.38
N THR A 52 3.65 -14.99 -21.19
CA THR A 52 4.03 -13.59 -20.98
C THR A 52 3.44 -13.07 -19.68
N LEU A 53 4.26 -12.43 -18.86
CA LEU A 53 3.80 -11.65 -17.71
C LEU A 53 3.82 -10.17 -18.06
N ALA A 54 2.70 -9.49 -17.83
CA ALA A 54 2.60 -8.04 -17.86
C ALA A 54 2.26 -7.52 -16.45
N VAL A 55 2.97 -6.49 -16.01
CA VAL A 55 2.76 -5.88 -14.69
C VAL A 55 2.47 -4.40 -14.84
N SER A 56 1.44 -3.94 -14.16
CA SER A 56 1.06 -2.52 -14.04
C SER A 56 1.02 -2.09 -12.58
N LEU A 57 1.15 -0.79 -12.33
CA LEU A 57 1.06 -0.16 -11.02
C LEU A 57 -0.17 0.74 -10.95
N THR A 58 -0.84 0.73 -9.82
CA THR A 58 -1.90 1.66 -9.42
C THR A 58 -1.74 2.01 -7.95
N ASP A 59 -2.55 2.96 -7.47
CA ASP A 59 -2.55 3.39 -6.07
C ASP A 59 -3.95 3.29 -5.46
N ALA A 60 -4.01 3.01 -4.16
CA ALA A 60 -5.19 2.95 -3.32
C ALA A 60 -5.16 4.07 -2.27
N SER A 61 -4.94 5.31 -2.69
CA SER A 61 -4.73 6.44 -1.78
C SER A 61 -5.93 7.36 -1.62
N GLY A 62 -6.01 7.97 -0.45
CA GLY A 62 -6.93 9.05 -0.07
C GLY A 62 -6.35 9.99 1.00
N CYS A 63 -5.02 10.06 1.14
CA CYS A 63 -4.33 10.85 2.16
C CYS A 63 -3.98 12.25 1.67
N ASP A 64 -3.47 13.07 2.59
CA ASP A 64 -3.24 14.50 2.41
C ASP A 64 -1.78 14.85 2.13
N PHE A 65 -1.07 13.97 1.43
CA PHE A 65 0.20 14.32 0.80
C PHE A 65 -0.07 15.04 -0.53
N ASP A 66 0.76 16.02 -0.89
CA ASP A 66 0.73 16.62 -2.23
C ASP A 66 1.30 15.65 -3.28
N GLY A 67 2.23 14.80 -2.87
CA GLY A 67 2.86 13.79 -3.72
C GLY A 67 3.58 12.72 -2.92
N VAL A 68 3.57 11.49 -3.45
CA VAL A 68 4.38 10.38 -2.92
C VAL A 68 5.12 9.77 -4.10
N PHE A 69 6.42 10.02 -4.17
CA PHE A 69 7.26 9.64 -5.29
C PHE A 69 8.12 8.44 -4.92
N VAL A 70 8.06 7.39 -5.75
CA VAL A 70 8.91 6.21 -5.64
C VAL A 70 9.64 5.98 -6.96
N THR A 71 10.92 5.64 -6.92
CA THR A 71 11.68 5.25 -8.12
C THR A 71 11.78 3.75 -8.19
N ILE A 72 10.99 3.14 -9.07
CA ILE A 72 10.99 1.70 -9.28
C ILE A 72 12.16 1.34 -10.20
N GLN A 73 13.00 0.39 -9.76
CA GLN A 73 14.14 -0.09 -10.52
C GLN A 73 13.76 -1.24 -11.45
N LYS A 74 13.09 -2.26 -10.90
CA LYS A 74 12.70 -3.50 -11.58
C LYS A 74 11.74 -4.31 -10.72
N LEU A 75 11.08 -5.29 -11.35
CA LEU A 75 10.50 -6.41 -10.61
C LEU A 75 11.36 -7.65 -10.73
N ARG A 76 11.20 -8.57 -9.77
CA ARG A 76 11.73 -9.93 -9.88
C ARG A 76 10.67 -10.95 -9.49
N VAL A 77 10.70 -12.11 -10.13
CA VAL A 77 9.79 -13.22 -9.83
C VAL A 77 10.55 -14.51 -9.58
N HIS A 78 9.96 -15.38 -8.76
CA HIS A 78 10.56 -16.65 -8.36
C HIS A 78 9.49 -17.74 -8.12
N GLU A 79 9.84 -19.00 -8.37
CA GLU A 79 8.96 -20.17 -8.20
C GLU A 79 8.93 -20.71 -6.77
N ASN A 80 10.02 -20.55 -6.02
CA ASN A 80 10.10 -20.89 -4.59
C ASN A 80 9.59 -19.73 -3.71
N PRO A 81 8.60 -19.97 -2.81
CA PRO A 81 8.02 -18.92 -1.97
C PRO A 81 9.00 -18.37 -0.93
N SER A 82 10.05 -19.14 -0.59
CA SER A 82 11.01 -18.84 0.47
C SER A 82 12.38 -18.39 -0.06
N ALA A 83 12.49 -18.03 -1.34
CA ALA A 83 13.76 -17.59 -1.91
C ALA A 83 14.26 -16.29 -1.26
N ALA A 84 15.52 -16.31 -0.82
CA ALA A 84 16.23 -15.14 -0.35
C ALA A 84 16.59 -14.19 -1.50
N ALA A 85 16.95 -12.95 -1.17
CA ALA A 85 17.17 -11.88 -2.13
C ALA A 85 18.26 -12.16 -3.18
N HIS A 86 19.24 -12.97 -2.79
CA HIS A 86 20.45 -13.25 -3.56
C HIS A 86 20.55 -14.71 -4.00
N ASP A 87 19.47 -15.48 -3.83
CA ASP A 87 19.42 -16.87 -4.31
C ASP A 87 19.47 -16.91 -5.85
N GLY A 88 19.83 -18.06 -6.41
CA GLY A 88 19.67 -18.30 -7.85
C GLY A 88 18.19 -18.46 -8.24
N GLY A 89 17.87 -18.32 -9.52
CA GLY A 89 16.52 -18.58 -10.05
C GLY A 89 15.61 -17.36 -10.18
N TRP A 90 16.03 -16.18 -9.68
CA TRP A 90 15.30 -14.94 -9.90
C TRP A 90 15.27 -14.56 -11.38
N ILE A 91 14.06 -14.30 -11.89
CA ILE A 91 13.86 -13.74 -13.22
C ILE A 91 13.56 -12.25 -13.06
N GLU A 92 14.38 -11.40 -13.65
CA GLU A 92 14.19 -9.95 -13.61
C GLU A 92 13.24 -9.51 -14.73
N ILE A 93 12.31 -8.63 -14.37
CA ILE A 93 11.38 -7.98 -15.29
C ILE A 93 11.81 -6.52 -15.36
N PRO A 94 12.52 -6.12 -16.44
CA PRO A 94 12.98 -4.75 -16.58
C PRO A 94 11.80 -3.82 -16.88
N LEU A 95 11.92 -2.57 -16.42
CA LEU A 95 11.01 -1.50 -16.82
C LEU A 95 11.33 -1.07 -18.27
N PRO A 96 10.32 -0.69 -19.08
CA PRO A 96 10.52 -0.36 -20.50
C PRO A 96 11.58 0.71 -20.77
N ASN A 97 11.75 1.68 -19.86
CA ASN A 97 12.65 2.82 -20.01
C ASN A 97 13.70 2.91 -18.89
N GLY A 98 14.07 1.78 -18.27
CA GLY A 98 14.93 1.77 -17.07
C GLY A 98 14.19 2.23 -15.81
N PRO A 99 14.89 2.59 -14.72
CA PRO A 99 14.24 3.00 -13.48
C PRO A 99 13.30 4.21 -13.68
N GLN A 100 12.08 4.12 -13.15
CA GLN A 100 11.05 5.15 -13.32
C GLN A 100 10.63 5.73 -11.97
N GLN A 101 10.73 7.05 -11.84
CA GLN A 101 10.15 7.79 -10.72
C GLN A 101 8.68 8.07 -10.99
N ILE A 102 7.81 7.65 -10.08
CA ILE A 102 6.36 7.69 -10.24
C ILE A 102 5.76 8.37 -9.02
N ASN A 103 4.88 9.34 -9.24
CA ASN A 103 4.00 9.87 -8.19
C ASN A 103 2.80 8.94 -8.03
N LEU A 104 2.77 8.17 -6.94
CA LEU A 104 1.71 7.20 -6.66
C LEU A 104 0.32 7.85 -6.63
N LEU A 105 0.22 9.07 -6.11
CA LEU A 105 -1.06 9.79 -5.97
C LEU A 105 -1.72 10.14 -7.30
N THR A 106 -0.99 10.05 -8.42
CA THR A 106 -1.54 10.23 -9.77
C THR A 106 -2.21 8.96 -10.32
N LEU A 107 -2.02 7.81 -9.68
CA LEU A 107 -2.49 6.50 -10.12
C LEU A 107 -3.80 6.05 -9.44
N GLN A 108 -4.60 7.02 -8.98
CA GLN A 108 -5.92 6.79 -8.40
C GLN A 108 -7.01 6.74 -9.48
N ASN A 109 -8.26 6.49 -9.09
CA ASN A 109 -9.40 6.51 -10.01
C ASN A 109 -9.24 5.59 -11.24
N GLY A 110 -8.63 4.41 -11.03
CA GLY A 110 -8.40 3.40 -12.07
C GLY A 110 -7.30 3.74 -13.08
N VAL A 111 -6.53 4.81 -12.86
CA VAL A 111 -5.32 5.12 -13.63
C VAL A 111 -4.22 4.10 -13.28
N MET A 112 -3.48 3.67 -14.31
CA MET A 112 -2.41 2.69 -14.19
C MET A 112 -1.20 3.12 -15.00
N THR A 113 -0.02 2.69 -14.57
CA THR A 113 1.21 2.79 -15.37
C THR A 113 1.82 1.40 -15.56
N ASP A 114 2.38 1.14 -16.74
CA ASP A 114 3.01 -0.15 -17.01
C ASP A 114 4.40 -0.21 -16.38
N LEU A 115 4.66 -1.26 -15.59
CA LEU A 115 5.98 -1.50 -14.98
C LEU A 115 6.83 -2.48 -15.78
N GLY A 116 6.24 -3.35 -16.60
CA GLY A 116 7.05 -4.26 -17.38
C GLY A 116 6.27 -5.35 -18.09
N LEU A 117 6.93 -5.93 -19.09
CA LEU A 117 6.45 -7.04 -19.90
C LEU A 117 7.62 -7.99 -20.12
N ALA A 118 7.49 -9.25 -19.72
CA ALA A 118 8.54 -10.24 -19.89
C ALA A 118 7.99 -11.60 -20.30
N PRO A 119 8.62 -12.29 -21.28
CA PRO A 119 8.34 -13.69 -21.53
C PRO A 119 8.94 -14.54 -20.40
N LEU A 120 8.12 -15.39 -19.79
CA LEU A 120 8.51 -16.26 -18.69
C LEU A 120 8.31 -17.73 -19.08
N PRO A 121 9.19 -18.65 -18.67
CA PRO A 121 8.91 -20.09 -18.71
C PRO A 121 7.53 -20.38 -18.12
N ALA A 122 6.78 -21.28 -18.77
CA ALA A 122 5.53 -21.76 -18.21
C ALA A 122 5.80 -22.45 -16.87
N GLY A 123 5.02 -22.11 -15.85
CA GLY A 123 5.31 -22.51 -14.47
C GLY A 123 4.46 -21.77 -13.44
N HIS A 124 4.62 -22.18 -12.19
CA HIS A 124 3.95 -21.59 -11.03
C HIS A 124 4.93 -20.70 -10.26
N TYR A 125 4.63 -19.41 -10.21
CA TYR A 125 5.45 -18.42 -9.53
C TYR A 125 4.77 -18.03 -8.22
N THR A 126 5.54 -18.05 -7.13
CA THR A 126 5.02 -17.88 -5.77
C THR A 126 5.52 -16.61 -5.10
N GLN A 127 6.45 -15.90 -5.74
CA GLN A 127 7.03 -14.69 -5.19
C GLN A 127 7.24 -13.63 -6.26
N VAL A 128 6.81 -12.41 -5.94
CA VAL A 128 7.13 -11.19 -6.68
C VAL A 128 7.87 -10.24 -5.74
N ARG A 129 8.91 -9.55 -6.23
CA ARG A 129 9.59 -8.48 -5.51
C ARG A 129 9.61 -7.20 -6.33
N LEU A 130 9.24 -6.10 -5.70
CA LEU A 130 9.35 -4.75 -6.26
C LEU A 130 10.61 -4.07 -5.70
N LEU A 131 11.58 -3.77 -6.56
CA LEU A 131 12.82 -3.11 -6.13
C LEU A 131 12.72 -1.61 -6.39
N LEU A 132 13.02 -0.82 -5.36
CA LEU A 132 13.12 0.63 -5.44
C LEU A 132 14.61 1.04 -5.52
N VAL A 133 14.89 2.16 -6.19
CA VAL A 133 16.22 2.78 -6.15
C VAL A 133 16.37 3.50 -4.81
N PRO A 134 17.34 3.17 -3.95
CA PRO A 134 17.52 3.86 -2.68
C PRO A 134 17.91 5.33 -2.89
N ASN A 135 17.60 6.18 -1.90
CA ASN A 135 18.20 7.51 -1.84
C ASN A 135 19.69 7.36 -1.50
N ASP A 136 20.53 8.15 -2.16
CA ASP A 136 21.98 8.19 -1.97
C ASP A 136 22.43 9.36 -1.07
N SER A 137 21.55 10.33 -0.80
CA SER A 137 21.77 11.42 0.14
C SER A 137 20.45 12.00 0.68
N ASP A 138 20.54 12.77 1.76
CA ASP A 138 19.45 13.57 2.33
C ASP A 138 19.29 14.95 1.66
N THR A 139 19.98 15.15 0.52
CA THR A 139 19.86 16.37 -0.30
C THR A 139 19.22 16.09 -1.65
N PRO A 140 18.38 16.99 -2.19
CA PRO A 140 17.82 16.82 -3.52
C PRO A 140 18.91 16.73 -4.61
N PRO A 141 18.65 16.02 -5.73
CA PRO A 141 17.39 15.38 -6.10
C PRO A 141 17.20 13.99 -5.47
N PHE A 142 16.05 13.77 -4.83
CA PHE A 142 15.70 12.48 -4.23
C PHE A 142 15.19 11.47 -5.25
N LYS A 143 15.44 10.17 -4.99
CA LYS A 143 14.83 9.05 -5.72
C LYS A 143 13.45 8.72 -5.17
N ASN A 144 13.29 8.72 -3.86
CA ASN A 144 12.01 8.51 -3.19
C ASN A 144 11.78 9.64 -2.20
N TYR A 145 10.62 10.27 -2.26
CA TYR A 145 10.29 11.42 -1.42
C TYR A 145 8.79 11.62 -1.32
N VAL A 146 8.37 12.32 -0.28
CA VAL A 146 7.01 12.84 -0.16
C VAL A 146 7.02 14.34 -0.34
N THR A 147 5.91 14.90 -0.79
CA THR A 147 5.68 16.34 -0.85
C THR A 147 4.53 16.69 0.08
N VAL A 148 4.75 17.66 0.96
CA VAL A 148 3.75 18.20 1.89
C VAL A 148 3.91 19.71 1.92
N ASP A 149 2.81 20.44 1.76
CA ASP A 149 2.77 21.90 1.62
C ASP A 149 3.78 22.43 0.58
N GLY A 150 3.93 21.70 -0.53
CA GLY A 150 4.87 21.99 -1.61
C GLY A 150 6.36 21.74 -1.30
N GLN A 151 6.70 21.21 -0.12
CA GLN A 151 8.08 20.89 0.27
C GLN A 151 8.38 19.41 0.09
N ALA A 152 9.50 19.09 -0.57
CA ALA A 152 9.96 17.72 -0.77
C ALA A 152 10.83 17.23 0.40
N SER A 153 10.47 16.11 1.00
CA SER A 153 11.23 15.44 2.06
C SER A 153 11.62 14.02 1.65
N PRO A 154 12.87 13.59 1.86
CA PRO A 154 13.31 12.26 1.46
C PRO A 154 12.51 11.17 2.19
N LEU A 155 12.17 10.11 1.47
CA LEU A 155 11.52 8.94 2.02
C LEU A 155 12.58 7.89 2.38
N ASN A 156 12.71 7.61 3.67
CA ASN A 156 13.63 6.58 4.17
C ASN A 156 13.07 5.19 3.88
N ILE A 157 13.87 4.36 3.21
CA ILE A 157 13.54 2.95 2.96
C ILE A 157 14.25 2.12 4.04
N PRO A 158 13.51 1.45 4.94
CA PRO A 158 14.11 0.57 5.93
C PRO A 158 15.00 -0.51 5.27
N ALA A 159 16.09 -0.89 5.95
CA ALA A 159 17.08 -1.82 5.42
C ALA A 159 16.46 -3.14 4.91
N GLY A 160 15.41 -3.64 5.55
CA GLY A 160 14.71 -4.87 5.13
C GLY A 160 14.05 -4.82 3.76
N PHE A 161 13.79 -3.62 3.23
CA PHE A 161 13.17 -3.44 1.91
C PHE A 161 14.19 -3.09 0.82
N THR A 162 15.48 -2.95 1.16
CA THR A 162 16.54 -2.63 0.19
C THR A 162 16.72 -3.72 -0.87
N ASP A 163 16.45 -4.97 -0.49
CA ASP A 163 16.45 -6.15 -1.37
C ASP A 163 15.13 -6.39 -2.11
N GLY A 164 14.22 -5.42 -2.03
CA GLY A 164 12.93 -5.42 -2.69
C GLY A 164 11.76 -5.78 -1.77
N ILE A 165 10.65 -5.08 -1.98
CA ILE A 165 9.38 -5.28 -1.29
C ILE A 165 8.78 -6.60 -1.78
N ARG A 166 8.63 -7.59 -0.89
CA ARG A 166 8.00 -8.87 -1.22
C ARG A 166 6.49 -8.66 -1.34
N LEU A 167 5.91 -9.11 -2.45
CA LEU A 167 4.48 -9.03 -2.72
C LEU A 167 3.88 -10.44 -2.62
N GLY A 168 2.88 -10.61 -1.75
CA GLY A 168 2.24 -11.89 -1.49
C GLY A 168 1.20 -12.24 -2.55
N HIS A 169 1.63 -12.83 -3.67
CA HIS A 169 0.71 -13.35 -4.69
C HIS A 169 1.35 -14.44 -5.54
N GLU A 170 0.62 -15.53 -5.70
CA GLU A 170 1.00 -16.63 -6.58
C GLU A 170 0.27 -16.54 -7.92
N PHE A 171 0.95 -16.86 -9.01
CA PHE A 171 0.38 -16.83 -10.35
C PHE A 171 0.96 -17.92 -11.23
N GLU A 172 0.20 -18.29 -12.27
CA GLU A 172 0.57 -19.32 -13.22
C GLU A 172 0.87 -18.64 -14.56
N ILE A 173 2.00 -18.99 -15.16
CA ILE A 173 2.32 -18.65 -16.54
C ILE A 173 2.05 -19.88 -17.40
N LYS A 174 1.15 -19.73 -18.37
CA LYS A 174 0.82 -20.78 -19.34
C LYS A 174 1.45 -20.46 -20.69
N THR A 175 1.87 -21.50 -21.40
CA THR A 175 2.45 -21.38 -22.74
C THR A 175 1.51 -20.60 -23.67
N GLY A 176 2.05 -19.56 -24.32
CA GLY A 176 1.32 -18.75 -25.29
C GLY A 176 0.26 -17.83 -24.70
N GLU A 177 0.03 -17.86 -23.39
CA GLU A 177 -0.92 -16.97 -22.71
C GLU A 177 -0.23 -15.76 -22.09
N LYS A 178 -1.02 -14.70 -21.86
CA LYS A 178 -0.59 -13.49 -21.16
C LYS A 178 -1.28 -13.41 -19.80
N GLU A 179 -0.48 -13.43 -18.74
CA GLU A 179 -0.93 -13.14 -17.38
C GLU A 179 -0.71 -11.65 -17.07
N GLU A 180 -1.72 -10.98 -16.53
CA GLU A 180 -1.70 -9.55 -16.23
C GLU A 180 -1.90 -9.31 -14.74
N LEU A 181 -0.86 -8.80 -14.07
CA LEU A 181 -0.88 -8.44 -12.67
C LEU A 181 -0.94 -6.92 -12.51
N ILE A 182 -1.76 -6.47 -11.56
CA ILE A 182 -1.84 -5.09 -11.13
C ILE A 182 -1.26 -5.04 -9.72
N VAL A 183 -0.15 -4.33 -9.54
CA VAL A 183 0.43 -3.97 -8.26
C VAL A 183 -0.31 -2.74 -7.76
N ASP A 184 -0.98 -2.88 -6.62
CA ASP A 184 -1.72 -1.81 -5.97
C ASP A 184 -0.96 -1.35 -4.73
N PHE A 185 -0.31 -0.20 -4.84
CA PHE A 185 0.55 0.35 -3.79
C PHE A 185 -0.25 1.40 -3.02
N ASP A 186 -0.72 1.09 -1.81
CA ASP A 186 -1.46 2.05 -0.97
C ASP A 186 -0.46 3.04 -0.35
N ALA A 187 -0.29 4.19 -1.00
CA ALA A 187 0.65 5.21 -0.54
C ALA A 187 0.34 5.67 0.89
N CYS A 188 -0.94 5.78 1.28
CA CYS A 188 -1.33 6.34 2.57
C CYS A 188 -1.00 5.45 3.75
N ARG A 189 -1.16 4.14 3.57
CA ARG A 189 -0.76 3.16 4.59
C ARG A 189 0.74 2.88 4.57
N SER A 190 1.42 3.30 3.50
CA SER A 190 2.82 3.01 3.29
C SER A 190 3.78 4.05 3.86
N ILE A 191 3.30 5.21 4.29
CA ILE A 191 4.16 6.29 4.79
C ILE A 191 3.93 6.49 6.28
N LEU A 192 5.01 6.37 7.04
CA LEU A 192 5.10 6.75 8.45
C LEU A 192 5.74 8.14 8.56
N LYS A 193 5.28 8.93 9.52
CA LYS A 193 5.78 10.29 9.78
C LYS A 193 6.36 10.37 11.20
N ALA A 194 7.43 11.13 11.36
CA ALA A 194 7.93 11.58 12.65
C ALA A 194 7.83 13.12 12.77
N LYS A 195 7.81 13.63 14.01
CA LYS A 195 7.68 15.07 14.32
C LYS A 195 8.87 15.89 13.84
N ASP A 196 10.04 15.27 13.69
CA ASP A 196 11.24 15.89 13.13
C ASP A 196 11.12 16.20 11.62
N GLY A 197 10.00 15.78 10.99
CA GLY A 197 9.74 15.94 9.56
C GLY A 197 10.27 14.80 8.70
N SER A 198 10.78 13.73 9.32
CA SER A 198 11.26 12.53 8.62
C SER A 198 10.09 11.62 8.22
N TYR A 199 10.23 10.97 7.06
CA TYR A 199 9.25 10.02 6.54
C TYR A 199 9.89 8.66 6.29
N PHE A 200 9.16 7.59 6.59
CA PHE A 200 9.64 6.21 6.46
C PHE A 200 8.65 5.36 5.68
N LEU A 201 9.17 4.45 4.87
CA LEU A 201 8.37 3.51 4.09
C LEU A 201 8.02 2.27 4.92
N ARG A 202 6.73 1.95 5.06
CA ARG A 202 6.19 0.68 5.56
C ARG A 202 5.26 0.09 4.50
N PRO A 203 5.77 -0.60 3.48
CA PRO A 203 5.02 -0.93 2.27
C PRO A 203 3.69 -1.66 2.54
N ASN A 204 2.60 -1.12 2.03
CA ASN A 204 1.31 -1.79 1.94
C ASN A 204 0.96 -1.97 0.47
N VAL A 205 1.22 -3.17 -0.06
CA VAL A 205 1.11 -3.44 -1.48
C VAL A 205 0.36 -4.74 -1.73
N LEU A 206 -0.65 -4.68 -2.59
CA LEU A 206 -1.45 -5.83 -3.00
C LEU A 206 -1.19 -6.16 -4.47
N ILE A 207 -1.46 -7.40 -4.87
CA ILE A 207 -1.51 -7.78 -6.28
C ILE A 207 -2.91 -8.28 -6.61
N VAL A 208 -3.44 -7.78 -7.72
CA VAL A 208 -4.72 -8.21 -8.27
C VAL A 208 -4.53 -8.70 -9.70
N LYS A 209 -5.10 -9.87 -10.02
CA LYS A 209 -5.15 -10.37 -11.39
C LYS A 209 -6.13 -9.53 -12.21
N ARG A 210 -5.65 -8.91 -13.29
CA ARG A 210 -6.49 -8.03 -14.12
C ARG A 210 -7.66 -8.78 -14.75
N SER A 211 -7.45 -10.04 -15.14
CA SER A 211 -8.47 -10.88 -15.75
C SER A 211 -9.68 -11.14 -14.84
N ALA A 212 -9.48 -11.03 -13.54
CA ALA A 212 -10.47 -11.31 -12.52
C ALA A 212 -10.88 -10.05 -11.74
N ALA A 213 -10.38 -8.87 -12.11
CA ALA A 213 -10.74 -7.60 -11.51
C ALA A 213 -11.92 -6.94 -12.24
N GLY A 214 -12.83 -6.32 -11.51
CA GLY A 214 -13.84 -5.38 -12.00
C GLY A 214 -13.72 -4.02 -11.31
N ARG A 215 -14.66 -3.11 -11.59
CA ARG A 215 -14.67 -1.75 -11.04
C ARG A 215 -16.03 -1.34 -10.49
N ILE A 216 -16.01 -0.45 -9.50
CA ILE A 216 -17.19 0.30 -9.05
C ILE A 216 -17.02 1.76 -9.45
N VAL A 217 -18.05 2.37 -10.02
CA VAL A 217 -18.05 3.77 -10.48
C VAL A 217 -19.22 4.54 -9.91
N GLY A 218 -19.10 5.86 -9.87
CA GLY A 218 -20.22 6.74 -9.53
C GLY A 218 -19.84 8.21 -9.62
N ALA A 219 -20.82 9.04 -9.27
CA ALA A 219 -20.69 10.48 -9.12
C ALA A 219 -21.38 10.97 -7.84
N VAL A 220 -20.85 12.05 -7.26
CA VAL A 220 -21.43 12.77 -6.12
C VAL A 220 -21.72 14.23 -6.47
N ASP A 221 -22.60 14.89 -5.71
CA ASP A 221 -22.94 16.30 -5.91
C ASP A 221 -21.95 17.28 -5.26
N ALA A 222 -21.31 16.90 -4.16
CA ALA A 222 -20.31 17.73 -3.46
C ALA A 222 -18.89 17.51 -4.00
N THR A 223 -18.61 18.06 -5.19
CA THR A 223 -17.37 17.80 -5.97
C THR A 223 -16.07 18.36 -5.36
N SER A 224 -16.16 19.24 -4.36
CA SER A 224 -15.01 19.84 -3.66
C SER A 224 -14.94 19.46 -2.18
N SER A 225 -15.63 18.38 -1.78
CA SER A 225 -15.66 17.91 -0.38
C SER A 225 -14.35 17.29 0.10
N GLY A 226 -13.41 16.98 -0.81
CA GLY A 226 -12.23 16.19 -0.49
C GLY A 226 -12.56 14.73 -0.14
N ALA A 227 -13.80 14.28 -0.35
CA ALA A 227 -14.26 12.97 0.07
C ALA A 227 -13.44 11.82 -0.53
N ILE A 228 -13.26 10.79 0.29
CA ILE A 228 -12.65 9.52 -0.07
C ILE A 228 -13.74 8.47 -0.19
N VAL A 229 -13.72 7.75 -1.31
CA VAL A 229 -14.59 6.59 -1.55
C VAL A 229 -13.79 5.34 -1.24
N LYS A 230 -14.38 4.42 -0.47
CA LYS A 230 -13.76 3.20 0.02
C LYS A 230 -14.62 2.00 -0.32
N ALA A 231 -14.02 0.93 -0.80
CA ALA A 231 -14.64 -0.39 -0.94
C ALA A 231 -14.21 -1.25 0.26
N GLU A 232 -15.17 -1.64 1.10
CA GLU A 232 -14.95 -2.43 2.29
C GLU A 232 -15.50 -3.86 2.15
N ILE A 233 -14.78 -4.82 2.74
CA ILE A 233 -15.22 -6.20 2.94
C ILE A 233 -15.10 -6.47 4.44
N ASN A 234 -16.21 -6.75 5.12
CA ASN A 234 -16.22 -7.04 6.56
C ASN A 234 -15.47 -6.01 7.44
N GLY A 235 -15.55 -4.71 7.10
CA GLY A 235 -14.86 -3.63 7.82
C GLY A 235 -13.38 -3.46 7.48
N TYR A 236 -12.86 -4.21 6.50
CA TYR A 236 -11.53 -4.00 5.92
C TYR A 236 -11.66 -3.22 4.62
N VAL A 237 -11.00 -2.05 4.53
CA VAL A 237 -10.93 -1.26 3.30
C VAL A 237 -9.93 -1.92 2.34
N TYR A 238 -10.48 -2.51 1.28
CA TYR A 238 -9.75 -3.19 0.21
C TYR A 238 -9.17 -2.19 -0.80
N LYS A 239 -9.96 -1.19 -1.20
CA LYS A 239 -9.55 -0.15 -2.15
C LYS A 239 -10.15 1.18 -1.73
N GLN A 240 -9.45 2.28 -2.01
CA GLN A 240 -9.98 3.62 -1.85
C GLN A 240 -9.47 4.56 -2.94
N THR A 241 -10.20 5.66 -3.15
CA THR A 241 -9.82 6.72 -4.10
C THR A 241 -10.39 8.05 -3.63
N ARG A 242 -9.70 9.16 -3.93
CA ARG A 242 -10.28 10.50 -3.78
C ARG A 242 -11.27 10.78 -4.92
N ILE A 243 -12.37 11.45 -4.60
CA ILE A 243 -13.33 11.95 -5.59
C ILE A 243 -12.64 12.99 -6.48
N LYS A 244 -12.88 12.91 -7.80
CA LYS A 244 -12.34 13.87 -8.75
C LYS A 244 -13.03 15.24 -8.63
N PRO A 245 -12.40 16.32 -9.11
CA PRO A 245 -13.02 17.65 -9.13
C PRO A 245 -14.36 17.74 -9.91
N ASP A 246 -14.63 16.79 -10.81
CA ASP A 246 -15.90 16.69 -11.55
C ASP A 246 -16.99 15.88 -10.80
N GLY A 247 -16.70 15.43 -9.57
CA GLY A 247 -17.59 14.63 -8.74
C GLY A 247 -17.55 13.14 -9.02
N THR A 248 -16.85 12.67 -10.05
CA THR A 248 -16.78 11.24 -10.39
C THR A 248 -15.74 10.51 -9.56
N PHE A 249 -15.92 9.19 -9.41
CA PHE A 249 -14.94 8.31 -8.80
C PHE A 249 -14.91 6.94 -9.47
N ILE A 250 -13.76 6.27 -9.39
CA ILE A 250 -13.58 4.89 -9.86
C ILE A 250 -12.78 4.10 -8.81
N LEU A 251 -13.39 3.06 -8.25
CA LEU A 251 -12.69 2.05 -7.46
C LEU A 251 -12.25 0.90 -8.39
N TYR A 252 -10.96 0.85 -8.71
CA TYR A 252 -10.37 -0.17 -9.56
C TYR A 252 -8.88 -0.34 -9.24
N PRO A 253 -8.34 -1.59 -9.18
CA PRO A 253 -9.02 -2.87 -9.36
C PRO A 253 -9.70 -3.38 -8.09
N LEU A 254 -10.81 -4.10 -8.28
CA LEU A 254 -11.47 -4.88 -7.23
C LEU A 254 -11.59 -6.33 -7.71
N PRO A 255 -11.15 -7.34 -6.93
CA PRO A 255 -11.50 -8.73 -7.20
C PRO A 255 -13.00 -8.89 -7.44
N ASN A 256 -13.36 -9.71 -8.42
CA ASN A 256 -14.77 -10.03 -8.63
C ASN A 256 -15.38 -10.77 -7.43
N SER A 257 -16.70 -10.78 -7.36
CA SER A 257 -17.46 -11.33 -6.24
C SER A 257 -17.18 -12.80 -5.93
N ASP A 258 -16.80 -13.61 -6.91
CA ASP A 258 -16.47 -15.02 -6.67
C ASP A 258 -15.06 -15.18 -6.08
N MET A 259 -14.11 -14.33 -6.49
CA MET A 259 -12.81 -14.24 -5.83
C MET A 259 -12.94 -13.74 -4.40
N VAL A 260 -13.81 -12.75 -4.13
CA VAL A 260 -14.01 -12.24 -2.76
C VAL A 260 -14.40 -13.36 -1.81
N LYS A 261 -15.32 -14.25 -2.19
CA LYS A 261 -15.71 -15.42 -1.37
C LYS A 261 -14.55 -16.37 -1.08
N THR A 262 -13.57 -16.43 -1.98
CA THR A 262 -12.37 -17.28 -1.82
C THR A 262 -11.33 -16.61 -0.93
N LEU A 263 -11.10 -15.30 -1.13
CA LEU A 263 -10.13 -14.51 -0.37
C LEU A 263 -10.62 -14.19 1.06
N TYR A 264 -11.94 -14.08 1.23
CA TYR A 264 -12.61 -13.78 2.49
C TYR A 264 -13.72 -14.83 2.74
N PRO A 265 -13.39 -16.04 3.20
CA PRO A 265 -14.36 -17.13 3.39
C PRO A 265 -15.50 -16.82 4.37
N GLN A 266 -15.34 -15.79 5.20
CA GLN A 266 -16.37 -15.29 6.12
C GLN A 266 -17.39 -14.36 5.42
N ASP A 267 -17.07 -13.85 4.23
CA ASP A 267 -18.03 -13.15 3.38
C ASP A 267 -18.67 -14.11 2.38
N THR A 268 -19.90 -14.54 2.68
CA THR A 268 -20.66 -15.42 1.82
C THR A 268 -21.34 -14.68 0.66
N ALA A 269 -21.49 -13.36 0.74
CA ALA A 269 -22.12 -12.55 -0.31
C ALA A 269 -21.14 -12.29 -1.45
N GLY A 270 -19.86 -12.09 -1.15
CA GLY A 270 -18.84 -11.72 -2.13
C GLY A 270 -19.03 -10.29 -2.64
N THR A 271 -19.58 -9.40 -1.83
CA THR A 271 -19.94 -8.04 -2.23
C THR A 271 -19.16 -7.02 -1.44
N TYR A 272 -19.01 -5.83 -2.00
CA TYR A 272 -18.39 -4.70 -1.33
C TYR A 272 -19.44 -3.80 -0.68
N ASP A 273 -19.12 -3.26 0.48
CA ASP A 273 -19.82 -2.12 1.06
C ASP A 273 -19.02 -0.86 0.71
N VAL A 274 -19.65 0.13 0.08
CA VAL A 274 -18.99 1.35 -0.38
C VAL A 274 -19.26 2.50 0.59
N VAL A 275 -18.20 3.03 1.19
CA VAL A 275 -18.24 4.12 2.16
C VAL A 275 -17.66 5.38 1.51
N ILE A 276 -18.43 6.47 1.52
CA ILE A 276 -17.98 7.80 1.11
C ILE A 276 -17.89 8.65 2.38
N ALA A 277 -16.68 9.09 2.72
CA ALA A 277 -16.43 9.87 3.92
C ALA A 277 -15.59 11.11 3.61
N SER A 278 -15.86 12.20 4.30
CA SER A 278 -15.04 13.41 4.30
C SER A 278 -15.12 14.09 5.67
N GLU A 279 -14.33 15.15 5.85
CA GLU A 279 -14.38 15.97 7.06
C GLU A 279 -15.64 16.86 7.09
N VAL A 280 -16.09 17.31 5.93
CA VAL A 280 -17.10 18.39 5.78
C VAL A 280 -18.46 17.92 5.26
N THR A 281 -18.63 16.61 5.06
CA THR A 281 -19.90 15.99 4.65
C THR A 281 -20.22 14.79 5.52
N ALA A 282 -21.50 14.50 5.71
CA ALA A 282 -21.93 13.29 6.38
C ALA A 282 -21.44 12.04 5.62
N THR A 283 -21.07 10.98 6.35
CA THR A 283 -20.70 9.69 5.75
C THR A 283 -21.90 9.11 5.00
N VAL A 284 -21.68 8.56 3.81
CA VAL A 284 -22.68 7.84 3.02
C VAL A 284 -22.23 6.40 2.76
N LEU A 285 -23.08 5.43 3.07
CA LEU A 285 -22.82 4.00 2.92
C LEU A 285 -23.75 3.37 1.89
N THR A 286 -23.20 2.60 0.95
CA THR A 286 -23.95 1.74 0.03
C THR A 286 -23.56 0.28 0.25
N THR A 287 -24.49 -0.56 0.70
CA THR A 287 -24.19 -1.97 1.01
C THR A 287 -24.44 -2.91 -0.17
N GLY A 288 -23.72 -4.04 -0.19
CA GLY A 288 -24.03 -5.16 -1.09
C GLY A 288 -23.74 -4.90 -2.57
N VAL A 289 -22.68 -4.15 -2.88
CA VAL A 289 -22.29 -3.80 -4.26
C VAL A 289 -21.55 -4.99 -4.92
N PRO A 290 -22.09 -5.60 -5.98
CA PRO A 290 -21.44 -6.70 -6.67
C PRO A 290 -20.33 -6.19 -7.60
N VAL A 291 -19.33 -7.04 -7.87
CA VAL A 291 -18.29 -6.77 -8.87
C VAL A 291 -18.15 -7.97 -9.79
N ALA A 292 -18.37 -7.75 -11.08
CA ALA A 292 -18.13 -8.78 -12.11
C ALA A 292 -16.69 -8.67 -12.65
N ALA A 293 -16.08 -9.80 -13.00
CA ALA A 293 -14.77 -9.82 -13.65
C ALA A 293 -14.81 -9.02 -14.96
N LYS A 294 -13.89 -8.06 -15.11
CA LYS A 294 -13.83 -7.09 -16.22
C LYS A 294 -15.10 -6.24 -16.40
N GLY A 295 -16.02 -6.29 -15.44
CA GLY A 295 -17.28 -5.56 -15.45
C GLY A 295 -17.19 -4.23 -14.71
N GLU A 296 -18.25 -3.46 -14.85
CA GLU A 296 -18.46 -2.17 -14.20
C GLU A 296 -19.81 -2.19 -13.46
N THR A 297 -19.78 -1.77 -12.19
CA THR A 297 -20.98 -1.58 -11.37
C THR A 297 -21.11 -0.10 -11.02
N ALA A 298 -22.19 0.55 -11.46
CA ALA A 298 -22.44 1.96 -11.21
C ALA A 298 -23.33 2.16 -9.97
N LEU A 299 -22.93 3.07 -9.08
CA LEU A 299 -23.75 3.50 -7.93
C LEU A 299 -24.63 4.72 -8.26
N SER A 300 -24.19 5.53 -9.22
CA SER A 300 -24.84 6.78 -9.64
C SER A 300 -24.27 7.26 -10.98
N THR A 301 -24.83 8.34 -11.52
CA THR A 301 -24.36 9.00 -12.74
C THR A 301 -24.14 10.50 -12.50
N THR A 302 -23.45 11.19 -13.40
CA THR A 302 -23.29 12.66 -13.29
C THR A 302 -24.62 13.42 -13.39
N THR A 303 -25.64 12.85 -14.02
CA THR A 303 -27.00 13.43 -14.09
C THR A 303 -27.87 13.09 -12.88
N GLN A 304 -27.50 12.05 -12.13
CA GLN A 304 -28.18 11.61 -10.92
C GLN A 304 -27.13 11.22 -9.88
N PRO A 305 -26.39 12.21 -9.34
CA PRO A 305 -25.31 11.96 -8.41
C PRO A 305 -25.83 11.51 -7.03
N ILE A 306 -24.96 10.87 -6.25
CA ILE A 306 -25.20 10.63 -4.82
C ILE A 306 -25.10 11.98 -4.10
N ALA A 307 -26.11 12.28 -3.28
CA ALA A 307 -26.08 13.48 -2.45
C ALA A 307 -25.13 13.30 -1.26
N LEU A 308 -24.23 14.25 -1.04
CA LEU A 308 -23.35 14.33 0.13
C LEU A 308 -23.74 15.56 0.98
N PRO A 309 -24.61 15.39 1.99
CA PRO A 309 -25.02 16.49 2.85
C PRO A 309 -23.83 17.09 3.59
N LEU A 310 -23.75 18.42 3.64
CA LEU A 310 -22.74 19.12 4.44
C LEU A 310 -22.85 18.74 5.91
N SER A 311 -21.71 18.71 6.59
CA SER A 311 -21.63 18.46 8.01
C SER A 311 -20.78 19.48 8.75
N ALA A 312 -21.11 19.73 10.02
CA ALA A 312 -20.18 20.35 10.94
C ALA A 312 -18.96 19.45 11.18
N VAL A 313 -17.79 20.06 11.38
CA VAL A 313 -16.54 19.34 11.64
C VAL A 313 -16.30 19.24 13.15
N ALA A 314 -15.87 18.07 13.61
CA ALA A 314 -15.39 17.83 14.96
C ALA A 314 -13.96 17.26 14.92
N VAL A 315 -13.17 17.56 15.94
CA VAL A 315 -11.76 17.14 16.03
C VAL A 315 -11.62 16.02 17.06
N LEU A 316 -10.94 14.95 16.65
CA LEU A 316 -10.53 13.83 17.48
C LEU A 316 -9.01 13.77 17.51
N ASN A 317 -8.40 13.69 18.68
CA ASN A 317 -6.96 13.48 18.83
C ASN A 317 -6.65 12.43 19.89
N GLY A 318 -5.40 12.00 19.97
CA GLY A 318 -4.99 10.99 20.94
C GLY A 318 -3.58 10.51 20.73
N HIS A 319 -3.20 9.51 21.53
CA HIS A 319 -1.92 8.81 21.42
C HIS A 319 -2.11 7.29 21.49
N ILE A 320 -1.21 6.56 20.83
CA ILE A 320 -1.13 5.10 20.86
C ILE A 320 0.30 4.67 21.20
N ASN A 321 0.43 3.79 22.19
CA ASN A 321 1.67 3.06 22.46
C ASN A 321 1.39 1.55 22.37
N PRO A 322 2.16 0.79 21.57
CA PRO A 322 3.32 1.19 20.77
C PRO A 322 2.97 1.89 19.44
N THR A 323 3.97 2.54 18.83
CA THR A 323 3.80 3.35 17.60
C THR A 323 3.65 2.54 16.30
N SER A 324 3.75 1.21 16.33
CA SER A 324 3.51 0.39 15.14
C SER A 324 2.04 0.29 14.76
N ALA A 325 1.14 0.46 15.73
CA ALA A 325 -0.29 0.40 15.50
C ALA A 325 -0.78 1.67 14.79
N ASP A 326 -1.82 1.51 13.97
CA ASP A 326 -2.48 2.65 13.37
C ASP A 326 -3.63 3.13 14.25
N ALA A 327 -3.99 4.40 14.13
CA ALA A 327 -5.27 4.89 14.63
C ALA A 327 -6.32 4.70 13.53
N ARG A 328 -7.37 3.92 13.81
CA ARG A 328 -8.50 3.74 12.90
C ARG A 328 -9.79 4.23 13.54
N VAL A 329 -10.52 5.05 12.79
CA VAL A 329 -11.83 5.57 13.18
C VAL A 329 -12.90 4.84 12.37
N ARG A 330 -13.88 4.28 13.08
CA ARG A 330 -15.04 3.61 12.50
C ARG A 330 -16.34 4.27 12.94
N GLN A 331 -17.33 4.31 12.06
CA GLN A 331 -18.69 4.72 12.38
C GLN A 331 -19.61 3.52 12.26
N THR A 332 -20.44 3.29 13.27
CA THR A 332 -21.43 2.20 13.22
C THR A 332 -22.63 2.66 12.42
N ILE A 333 -22.87 2.04 11.27
CA ILE A 333 -23.96 2.38 10.35
C ILE A 333 -24.72 1.08 10.06
N ASN A 334 -26.05 1.10 10.18
CA ASN A 334 -26.87 -0.10 9.99
C ASN A 334 -26.36 -1.33 10.80
N GLY A 335 -25.94 -1.07 12.05
CA GLY A 335 -25.46 -2.10 12.98
C GLY A 335 -24.05 -2.63 12.74
N LYS A 336 -23.30 -2.14 11.73
CA LYS A 336 -21.93 -2.58 11.42
C LYS A 336 -20.93 -1.43 11.47
N PRO A 337 -19.69 -1.65 11.95
CA PRO A 337 -18.67 -0.61 12.00
C PRO A 337 -17.89 -0.50 10.68
N TYR A 338 -17.89 0.69 10.08
CA TYR A 338 -17.23 1.00 8.81
C TYR A 338 -16.09 2.00 8.97
N GLN A 339 -14.98 1.82 8.25
CA GLN A 339 -13.78 2.65 8.39
C GLN A 339 -13.93 4.01 7.68
N VAL A 340 -14.23 5.04 8.47
CA VAL A 340 -14.31 6.42 7.98
C VAL A 340 -12.94 7.07 7.83
N ASN A 341 -11.95 6.74 8.67
CA ASN A 341 -10.59 7.23 8.56
C ASN A 341 -9.57 6.27 9.20
N ARG A 342 -8.31 6.32 8.78
CA ARG A 342 -7.21 5.54 9.34
C ARG A 342 -5.89 6.24 9.01
N HIS A 343 -5.07 6.52 10.02
CA HIS A 343 -3.72 7.06 9.88
C HIS A 343 -2.74 6.23 10.70
N ALA A 344 -1.51 6.10 10.19
CA ALA A 344 -0.40 5.73 11.06
C ALA A 344 -0.20 6.84 12.10
N VAL A 345 0.17 6.45 13.32
CA VAL A 345 0.51 7.43 14.36
C VAL A 345 1.89 8.04 14.12
N ASP A 346 2.15 9.20 14.71
CA ASP A 346 3.49 9.79 14.67
C ASP A 346 4.48 8.88 15.39
N LEU A 347 5.60 8.55 14.75
CA LEU A 347 6.61 7.65 15.30
C LEU A 347 7.34 8.22 16.53
N THR A 348 7.23 9.52 16.78
CA THR A 348 7.93 10.20 17.87
C THR A 348 7.26 9.95 19.20
N ASP A 349 5.93 9.98 19.23
CA ASP A 349 5.14 9.96 20.47
C ASP A 349 3.79 9.25 20.36
N GLY A 350 3.49 8.62 19.22
CA GLY A 350 2.25 7.92 18.98
C GLY A 350 1.04 8.83 18.78
N SER A 351 1.23 10.14 18.60
CA SER A 351 0.12 11.07 18.42
C SER A 351 -0.63 10.87 17.10
N PHE A 352 -1.95 11.12 17.12
CA PHE A 352 -2.79 11.17 15.94
C PHE A 352 -3.87 12.26 16.07
N ILE A 353 -4.36 12.72 14.93
CA ILE A 353 -5.47 13.68 14.83
C ILE A 353 -6.34 13.36 13.61
N PHE A 354 -7.65 13.53 13.78
CA PHE A 354 -8.65 13.41 12.73
C PHE A 354 -9.65 14.56 12.81
N SER A 355 -10.01 15.11 11.66
CA SER A 355 -11.22 15.91 11.48
C SER A 355 -12.32 15.01 10.93
N LEU A 356 -13.50 15.04 11.55
CA LEU A 356 -14.58 14.09 11.28
C LEU A 356 -15.93 14.81 11.24
N SER A 357 -16.87 14.26 10.46
CA SER A 357 -18.26 14.70 10.42
C SER A 357 -18.93 14.61 11.80
N ALA A 358 -19.64 15.65 12.23
CA ALA A 358 -20.46 15.61 13.43
C ALA A 358 -21.92 15.18 13.16
N ASP A 359 -22.35 15.15 11.90
CA ASP A 359 -23.73 14.80 11.53
C ASP A 359 -23.94 13.30 11.35
N ALA A 360 -25.22 12.91 11.41
CA ALA A 360 -25.62 11.53 11.25
C ALA A 360 -25.37 11.02 9.82
N PRO A 361 -24.81 9.79 9.68
CA PRO A 361 -24.51 9.20 8.39
C PRO A 361 -25.79 8.74 7.69
N TRP A 362 -25.65 8.44 6.40
CA TRP A 362 -26.71 7.95 5.54
C TRP A 362 -26.36 6.57 4.99
N TYR A 363 -27.35 5.70 4.80
CA TYR A 363 -27.12 4.38 4.23
C TYR A 363 -28.24 3.92 3.32
N GLY A 364 -27.87 3.10 2.33
CA GLY A 364 -28.77 2.47 1.37
C GLY A 364 -28.21 1.13 0.92
N THR A 365 -29.05 0.30 0.32
CA THR A 365 -28.65 -0.97 -0.27
C THR A 365 -28.54 -0.81 -1.77
N TYR A 366 -27.50 -1.39 -2.37
CA TYR A 366 -27.31 -1.38 -3.81
C TYR A 366 -28.55 -1.90 -4.54
N ALA A 367 -28.93 -1.20 -5.61
CA ALA A 367 -29.97 -1.59 -6.55
C ALA A 367 -29.51 -1.26 -7.97
N THR A 368 -30.02 -1.99 -8.97
CA THR A 368 -29.72 -1.72 -10.38
C THR A 368 -30.35 -0.42 -10.89
N THR A 369 -31.34 0.11 -10.18
CA THR A 369 -31.87 1.46 -10.42
C THR A 369 -31.04 2.45 -9.62
N VAL A 370 -30.35 3.35 -10.34
CA VAL A 370 -29.55 4.43 -9.76
C VAL A 370 -30.33 5.75 -9.78
N PRO A 371 -30.08 6.69 -8.85
CA PRO A 371 -29.16 6.55 -7.72
C PRO A 371 -29.77 5.69 -6.61
N VAL A 372 -28.92 5.11 -5.77
CA VAL A 372 -29.36 4.37 -4.59
C VAL A 372 -30.18 5.29 -3.67
N SER A 373 -31.25 4.76 -3.08
CA SER A 373 -32.05 5.49 -2.09
C SER A 373 -31.42 5.36 -0.70
N TYR A 374 -31.21 6.50 -0.04
CA TYR A 374 -30.54 6.57 1.26
C TYR A 374 -31.50 6.99 2.38
N GLN A 375 -31.30 6.44 3.57
CA GLN A 375 -31.96 6.85 4.81
C GLN A 375 -30.92 7.26 5.86
N LYS A 376 -31.31 8.15 6.77
CA LYS A 376 -30.42 8.72 7.78
C LYS A 376 -30.38 7.85 9.04
N GLU A 377 -29.19 7.57 9.56
CA GLU A 377 -28.96 6.84 10.82
C GLU A 377 -28.71 7.85 11.96
N LEU A 378 -29.79 8.37 12.55
CA LEU A 378 -29.70 9.43 13.57
C LEU A 378 -28.90 9.03 14.80
N SER A 379 -28.89 7.74 15.16
CA SER A 379 -28.21 7.23 16.35
C SER A 379 -26.68 7.31 16.26
N ALA A 380 -26.13 7.42 15.05
CA ALA A 380 -24.69 7.44 14.79
C ALA A 380 -24.11 8.86 14.61
N ALA A 381 -24.90 9.92 14.83
CA ALA A 381 -24.42 11.30 14.77
C ALA A 381 -23.32 11.55 15.80
N ALA A 382 -22.14 12.01 15.34
CA ALA A 382 -20.93 12.23 16.13
C ALA A 382 -20.45 11.01 16.97
N GLN A 383 -20.99 9.82 16.74
CA GLN A 383 -20.60 8.59 17.45
C GLN A 383 -19.56 7.83 16.62
N TYR A 384 -18.39 7.59 17.20
CA TYR A 384 -17.30 6.87 16.55
C TYR A 384 -16.70 5.81 17.47
N LEU A 385 -16.17 4.76 16.87
CA LEU A 385 -15.28 3.79 17.49
C LEU A 385 -13.86 4.09 17.03
N VAL A 386 -12.95 4.34 17.96
CA VAL A 386 -11.52 4.42 17.68
C VAL A 386 -10.91 3.10 18.08
N ASP A 387 -10.21 2.45 17.16
CA ASP A 387 -9.46 1.23 17.44
C ASP A 387 -8.06 1.26 16.85
N THR A 388 -7.28 0.28 17.28
CA THR A 388 -5.86 0.14 17.02
C THR A 388 -5.60 -1.13 16.22
N PRO A 389 -5.94 -1.15 14.91
CA PRO A 389 -5.64 -2.30 14.08
C PRO A 389 -4.13 -2.52 14.12
N ASN A 390 -3.77 -3.77 14.35
CA ASN A 390 -2.40 -4.19 14.38
C ASN A 390 -2.23 -5.33 13.39
N ASP A 391 -1.96 -4.95 12.14
CA ASP A 391 -2.00 -5.85 10.99
C ASP A 391 -0.88 -6.92 11.04
N ASP A 392 0.17 -6.72 11.85
CA ASP A 392 1.25 -7.69 12.08
C ASP A 392 0.88 -8.80 13.10
N GLY A 393 -0.21 -8.63 13.85
CA GLY A 393 -0.69 -9.58 14.87
C GLY A 393 0.10 -9.63 16.19
N LEU A 394 1.11 -8.79 16.41
CA LEU A 394 1.92 -8.74 17.64
C LEU A 394 1.15 -8.29 18.90
N TYR A 395 0.16 -7.41 18.73
CA TYR A 395 -0.66 -6.79 19.77
C TYR A 395 -2.14 -7.09 19.60
N LYS A 396 -2.86 -7.06 20.72
CA LYS A 396 -4.32 -7.14 20.76
C LYS A 396 -4.91 -5.82 20.27
N VAL A 397 -5.90 -5.92 19.40
CA VAL A 397 -6.73 -4.77 19.02
C VAL A 397 -7.45 -4.24 20.26
N SER A 398 -7.24 -2.97 20.56
CA SER A 398 -7.98 -2.22 21.58
C SER A 398 -8.91 -1.22 20.92
N SER A 399 -10.04 -0.91 21.56
CA SER A 399 -11.02 0.03 21.01
C SER A 399 -11.73 0.84 22.09
N ARG A 400 -12.16 2.05 21.73
CA ARG A 400 -12.88 3.00 22.59
C ARG A 400 -13.98 3.69 21.77
N THR A 401 -15.19 3.73 22.30
CA THR A 401 -16.27 4.54 21.73
C THR A 401 -16.14 5.98 22.20
N VAL A 402 -16.36 6.92 21.29
CA VAL A 402 -16.37 8.36 21.57
C VAL A 402 -17.59 9.03 20.97
N THR A 403 -18.05 10.07 21.67
CA THR A 403 -18.99 11.04 21.15
C THR A 403 -18.24 12.35 20.94
N LEU A 404 -18.15 12.80 19.70
CA LEU A 404 -17.42 14.03 19.37
C LEU A 404 -18.25 15.27 19.69
N SER A 405 -17.54 16.34 20.05
CA SER A 405 -18.09 17.68 20.17
C SER A 405 -17.61 18.55 19.02
N LYS A 406 -18.51 19.38 18.48
CA LYS A 406 -18.14 20.45 17.52
C LYS A 406 -17.52 21.67 18.20
N ASP A 407 -17.69 21.80 19.52
CA ASP A 407 -17.30 22.99 20.28
C ASP A 407 -15.90 22.84 20.90
N ALA A 408 -15.38 21.61 21.01
CA ALA A 408 -14.04 21.33 21.54
C ALA A 408 -13.49 19.98 21.03
N PRO A 409 -12.15 19.84 20.88
CA PRO A 409 -11.53 18.56 20.54
C PRO A 409 -11.85 17.46 21.56
N THR A 410 -12.01 16.23 21.07
CA THR A 410 -12.20 15.03 21.89
C THR A 410 -10.92 14.21 21.89
N ALA A 411 -10.44 13.81 23.07
CA ALA A 411 -9.19 13.07 23.22
C ALA A 411 -9.43 11.57 23.52
N VAL A 412 -8.59 10.69 22.95
CA VAL A 412 -8.61 9.23 23.17
C VAL A 412 -7.20 8.69 23.37
N GLU A 413 -6.96 8.06 24.52
CA GLU A 413 -5.62 7.59 24.89
C GLU A 413 -5.51 6.06 24.93
N PHE A 414 -4.52 5.52 24.24
CA PHE A 414 -4.08 4.12 24.31
C PHE A 414 -2.62 4.07 24.80
N THR A 415 -2.36 4.75 25.91
CA THR A 415 -1.03 4.90 26.53
C THR A 415 -1.07 4.60 28.03
N GLY A 416 0.09 4.39 28.64
CA GLY A 416 0.22 4.08 30.07
C GLY A 416 -0.51 2.81 30.45
N SER A 417 -1.46 2.88 31.39
CA SER A 417 -2.26 1.71 31.77
C SER A 417 -3.22 1.21 30.68
N ALA A 418 -3.42 2.00 29.62
CA ALA A 418 -4.25 1.66 28.47
C ALA A 418 -3.44 1.36 27.20
N SER A 419 -2.11 1.25 27.30
CA SER A 419 -1.26 0.80 26.19
C SER A 419 -1.69 -0.56 25.65
N LEU A 420 -1.40 -0.78 24.36
CA LEU A 420 -1.75 -2.04 23.71
C LEU A 420 -1.01 -3.20 24.35
N GLN A 421 -1.75 -4.27 24.62
CA GLN A 421 -1.20 -5.46 25.23
C GLN A 421 -0.73 -6.44 24.15
N PRO A 422 0.44 -7.09 24.32
CA PRO A 422 0.87 -8.14 23.40
C PRO A 422 -0.21 -9.21 23.20
N ALA A 423 -0.32 -9.73 21.98
CA ALA A 423 -1.22 -10.82 21.64
C ALA A 423 -0.88 -12.09 22.43
N SER A 424 0.40 -12.29 22.74
CA SER A 424 0.90 -13.37 23.58
C SER A 424 2.01 -12.89 24.53
N GLY A 425 2.11 -13.53 25.70
CA GLY A 425 3.09 -13.18 26.73
C GLY A 425 2.83 -11.82 27.40
N THR A 426 3.89 -11.26 27.99
CA THR A 426 3.87 -9.99 28.73
C THR A 426 4.78 -8.98 28.05
N ALA A 427 4.40 -7.70 28.08
CA ALA A 427 5.20 -6.63 27.53
C ALA A 427 6.58 -6.52 28.21
N GLY A 428 7.61 -6.24 27.41
CA GLY A 428 8.94 -5.88 27.84
C GLY A 428 9.23 -4.40 27.68
N LYS A 429 10.32 -3.96 28.31
CA LYS A 429 10.85 -2.60 28.24
C LYS A 429 12.34 -2.65 27.95
N VAL A 430 12.79 -1.82 27.02
CA VAL A 430 14.20 -1.59 26.70
C VAL A 430 14.58 -0.17 27.10
N THR A 431 15.72 -0.01 27.76
CA THR A 431 16.27 1.28 28.16
C THR A 431 17.73 1.40 27.78
N GLY A 432 18.15 2.60 27.40
CA GLY A 432 19.54 2.92 27.10
C GLY A 432 19.77 4.42 27.12
N ASN A 433 20.97 4.83 26.78
CA ASN A 433 21.37 6.23 26.66
C ASN A 433 21.86 6.53 25.24
N ILE A 434 21.58 7.74 24.78
CA ILE A 434 22.21 8.32 23.60
C ILE A 434 23.25 9.31 24.11
N THR A 435 24.53 9.02 23.85
CA THR A 435 25.65 9.91 24.16
C THR A 435 25.94 10.80 22.96
N VAL A 436 25.70 12.10 23.10
CA VAL A 436 25.98 13.10 22.07
C VAL A 436 27.36 13.69 22.33
N ALA A 437 28.33 13.34 21.49
CA ALA A 437 29.73 13.72 21.66
C ALA A 437 29.98 15.20 21.32
N ASP A 438 29.37 15.68 20.24
CA ASP A 438 29.50 17.03 19.70
C ASP A 438 28.23 17.40 18.93
N LEU A 439 28.00 18.70 18.74
CA LEU A 439 26.81 19.24 18.07
C LEU A 439 27.17 19.90 16.75
N PRO A 440 26.29 19.84 15.74
CA PRO A 440 26.43 20.65 14.54
C PRO A 440 26.51 22.15 14.86
N THR A 441 27.23 22.91 14.03
CA THR A 441 27.30 24.36 14.21
C THR A 441 25.92 24.99 14.08
N GLY A 442 25.51 25.78 15.08
CA GLY A 442 24.19 26.44 15.10
C GLY A 442 23.03 25.53 15.53
N PHE A 443 23.30 24.31 16.00
CA PHE A 443 22.28 23.41 16.51
C PHE A 443 21.69 23.93 17.83
N THR A 444 20.37 24.15 17.86
CA THR A 444 19.64 24.58 19.06
C THR A 444 18.94 23.41 19.75
N SER A 445 18.31 22.55 18.96
CA SER A 445 17.65 21.33 19.40
C SER A 445 17.34 20.43 18.20
N GLY A 446 17.11 19.16 18.46
CA GLY A 446 16.64 18.18 17.49
C GLY A 446 16.11 16.94 18.20
N THR A 447 15.42 16.08 17.46
CA THR A 447 14.87 14.84 17.99
C THR A 447 15.58 13.66 17.33
N VAL A 448 16.04 12.71 18.14
CA VAL A 448 16.60 11.43 17.70
C VAL A 448 15.51 10.38 17.81
N LEU A 449 15.20 9.69 16.72
CA LEU A 449 14.18 8.66 16.67
C LEU A 449 14.81 7.29 16.93
N VAL A 450 14.60 6.73 18.12
CA VAL A 450 15.02 5.36 18.47
C VAL A 450 13.86 4.41 18.21
N SER A 451 14.14 3.26 17.61
CA SER A 451 13.12 2.29 17.23
C SER A 451 13.50 0.86 17.56
N ALA A 452 12.49 0.08 17.95
CA ALA A 452 12.53 -1.38 18.00
C ALA A 452 11.87 -1.95 16.73
N THR A 453 12.57 -2.88 16.07
CA THR A 453 12.07 -3.53 14.85
C THR A 453 12.13 -5.06 14.96
N ILE A 454 11.13 -5.74 14.40
CA ILE A 454 11.10 -7.21 14.19
C ILE A 454 10.94 -7.45 12.70
N GLY A 455 11.77 -8.30 12.10
CA GLY A 455 11.64 -8.62 10.67
C GLY A 455 11.69 -7.38 9.77
N HIS A 456 12.38 -6.32 10.22
CA HIS A 456 12.49 -5.01 9.57
C HIS A 456 11.25 -4.12 9.60
N GLU A 457 10.18 -4.53 10.29
CA GLU A 457 9.01 -3.70 10.55
C GLU A 457 9.18 -2.98 11.88
N ASN A 458 8.74 -1.71 11.91
CA ASN A 458 8.68 -0.93 13.13
C ASN A 458 7.66 -1.56 14.09
N VAL A 459 8.08 -1.81 15.33
CA VAL A 459 7.20 -2.30 16.41
C VAL A 459 6.94 -1.20 17.43
N ASN A 460 7.96 -0.45 17.83
CA ASN A 460 7.76 0.76 18.62
C ASN A 460 8.88 1.76 18.35
N SER A 461 8.62 3.03 18.58
CA SER A 461 9.57 4.11 18.44
C SER A 461 9.37 5.15 19.53
N VAL A 462 10.43 5.89 19.82
CA VAL A 462 10.41 7.02 20.73
C VAL A 462 11.31 8.13 20.20
N GLY A 463 10.79 9.35 20.23
CA GLY A 463 11.58 10.55 20.03
C GLY A 463 12.34 10.92 21.29
N VAL A 464 13.65 11.17 21.15
CA VAL A 464 14.52 11.62 22.22
C VAL A 464 15.04 13.00 21.87
N ASP A 465 14.61 14.00 22.63
CA ASP A 465 15.06 15.38 22.41
C ASP A 465 16.51 15.56 22.84
N VAL A 466 17.28 16.19 21.96
CA VAL A 466 18.70 16.52 22.12
C VAL A 466 18.87 18.01 21.91
N ASP A 467 19.40 18.69 22.92
CA ASP A 467 19.68 20.14 22.89
C ASP A 467 21.14 20.47 23.26
N LYS A 468 21.89 19.48 23.76
CA LYS A 468 23.26 19.63 24.23
C LYS A 468 24.06 18.33 24.12
N THR A 469 25.38 18.43 24.25
CA THR A 469 26.27 17.28 24.42
C THR A 469 26.01 16.55 25.74
N GLY A 470 26.27 15.25 25.79
CA GLY A 470 26.11 14.41 26.97
C GLY A 470 25.17 13.24 26.75
N ALA A 471 24.87 12.51 27.82
CA ALA A 471 23.99 11.35 27.77
C ALA A 471 22.52 11.75 28.02
N VAL A 472 21.63 11.29 27.14
CA VAL A 472 20.17 11.39 27.29
C VAL A 472 19.59 9.99 27.31
N SER A 473 18.82 9.66 28.34
CA SER A 473 18.20 8.34 28.47
C SER A 473 16.95 8.22 27.59
N PHE A 474 16.69 7.02 27.08
CA PHE A 474 15.45 6.69 26.39
C PHE A 474 14.82 5.41 26.94
N THR A 475 13.55 5.21 26.64
CA THR A 475 12.79 4.00 26.95
C THR A 475 11.93 3.62 25.75
N LEU A 476 12.02 2.36 25.34
CA LEU A 476 11.03 1.70 24.49
C LEU A 476 10.28 0.71 25.38
N ASP A 477 9.05 1.04 25.75
CA ASP A 477 8.17 0.16 26.53
C ASP A 477 7.14 -0.52 25.63
N ASP A 478 6.27 -1.31 26.26
CA ASP A 478 5.18 -2.02 25.61
C ASP A 478 5.64 -2.93 24.43
N LEU A 479 6.86 -3.47 24.48
CA LEU A 479 7.38 -4.38 23.46
C LEU A 479 6.81 -5.78 23.64
N ALA A 480 6.16 -6.34 22.63
CA ALA A 480 5.73 -7.73 22.63
C ALA A 480 6.93 -8.70 22.77
N PRO A 481 6.74 -9.95 23.21
CA PRO A 481 7.81 -10.93 23.17
C PRO A 481 8.36 -11.13 21.76
N GLY A 482 9.68 -11.15 21.61
CA GLY A 482 10.34 -11.24 20.32
C GLY A 482 11.82 -10.88 20.36
N THR A 483 12.50 -11.08 19.23
CA THR A 483 13.88 -10.63 19.01
C THR A 483 13.85 -9.33 18.22
N TYR A 484 14.31 -8.27 18.86
CA TYR A 484 14.31 -6.92 18.32
C TYR A 484 15.70 -6.51 17.86
N THR A 485 15.75 -5.76 16.76
CA THR A 485 16.86 -4.84 16.52
C THR A 485 16.45 -3.45 17.00
N ILE A 486 17.16 -2.93 17.99
CA ILE A 486 17.05 -1.54 18.44
C ILE A 486 18.02 -0.70 17.62
N ALA A 487 17.54 0.36 16.97
CA ALA A 487 18.37 1.22 16.14
C ALA A 487 17.87 2.68 16.18
N ILE A 488 18.75 3.61 15.82
CA ILE A 488 18.37 4.99 15.56
C ILE A 488 17.94 5.10 14.09
N LEU A 489 16.66 5.42 13.87
CA LEU A 489 16.07 5.58 12.53
C LEU A 489 16.29 6.96 11.95
N SER A 490 16.36 8.00 12.79
CA SER A 490 16.67 9.38 12.40
C SER A 490 17.49 10.06 13.49
N ALA A 491 18.56 10.75 13.08
CA ALA A 491 19.34 11.65 13.93
C ALA A 491 19.87 12.80 13.06
N LYS A 492 18.96 13.70 12.65
CA LYS A 492 19.27 14.78 11.72
C LYS A 492 20.45 15.64 12.22
N GLY A 493 21.49 15.75 11.38
CA GLY A 493 22.71 16.49 11.69
C GLY A 493 23.84 15.65 12.30
N PHE A 494 23.59 14.38 12.64
CA PHE A 494 24.58 13.47 13.21
C PHE A 494 24.87 12.31 12.24
N PRO A 495 25.83 12.47 11.30
CA PRO A 495 26.14 11.44 10.31
C PRO A 495 26.88 10.22 10.91
N HIS A 496 27.44 10.37 12.10
CA HIS A 496 28.20 9.32 12.78
C HIS A 496 27.38 8.74 13.93
N LEU A 497 26.99 7.48 13.76
CA LEU A 497 26.18 6.70 14.69
C LEU A 497 26.90 5.38 15.01
N SER A 498 27.02 5.04 16.29
CA SER A 498 27.52 3.74 16.74
C SER A 498 26.87 3.27 18.04
N PRO A 499 26.49 1.99 18.18
CA PRO A 499 26.44 0.99 17.11
C PRO A 499 25.30 1.28 16.12
N LYS A 500 25.30 0.62 14.95
CA LYS A 500 24.19 0.76 13.97
C LYS A 500 22.89 0.11 14.45
N GLY A 501 22.99 -0.87 15.34
CA GLY A 501 21.85 -1.55 15.93
C GLY A 501 22.30 -2.49 17.05
N ILE A 502 21.36 -2.81 17.94
CA ILE A 502 21.57 -3.67 19.11
C ILE A 502 20.48 -4.73 19.10
N GLU A 503 20.85 -6.00 19.10
CA GLU A 503 19.88 -7.09 19.22
C GLU A 503 19.49 -7.31 20.67
N ILE A 504 18.17 -7.35 20.94
CA ILE A 504 17.62 -7.60 22.26
C ILE A 504 16.49 -8.61 22.16
N VAL A 505 16.49 -9.59 23.06
CA VAL A 505 15.41 -10.58 23.16
C VAL A 505 14.49 -10.21 24.33
N VAL A 506 13.22 -9.96 24.03
CA VAL A 506 12.15 -9.84 25.03
C VAL A 506 11.49 -11.22 25.18
N PRO A 507 11.65 -11.91 26.33
CA PRO A 507 11.06 -13.21 26.57
C PRO A 507 9.55 -13.09 26.80
N SER A 508 8.84 -14.23 26.78
CA SER A 508 7.40 -14.29 27.00
C SER A 508 6.94 -13.75 28.36
N THR A 509 7.83 -13.71 29.35
CA THR A 509 7.59 -13.12 30.67
C THR A 509 7.72 -11.60 30.72
N GLY A 510 8.11 -10.95 29.61
CA GLY A 510 8.45 -9.54 29.59
C GLY A 510 9.74 -9.25 30.38
N GLY A 511 9.87 -8.03 30.91
CA GLY A 511 11.00 -7.61 31.74
C GLY A 511 11.55 -6.24 31.35
N THR A 512 12.62 -5.80 32.02
CA THR A 512 13.37 -4.59 31.67
C THR A 512 14.78 -4.95 31.24
N PHE A 513 15.17 -4.49 30.05
CA PHE A 513 16.46 -4.76 29.40
C PHE A 513 17.22 -3.44 29.29
N MET A 514 18.40 -3.38 29.89
CA MET A 514 19.21 -2.17 30.00
C MET A 514 20.40 -2.19 29.04
N ASN A 515 21.09 -1.05 28.92
CA ASN A 515 22.34 -0.86 28.17
C ASN A 515 22.19 -0.94 26.65
N ALA A 516 21.03 -0.53 26.12
CA ALA A 516 20.86 -0.28 24.69
C ALA A 516 21.48 1.08 24.29
N ASP A 517 22.78 1.25 24.52
CA ASP A 517 23.42 2.55 24.44
C ASP A 517 23.91 2.88 23.01
N PHE A 518 23.73 4.14 22.59
CA PHE A 518 24.19 4.68 21.32
C PHE A 518 25.10 5.90 21.55
N SER A 519 25.95 6.18 20.57
CA SER A 519 26.76 7.38 20.47
C SER A 519 26.49 8.09 19.15
N LEU A 520 26.35 9.41 19.22
CA LEU A 520 26.18 10.31 18.09
C LEU A 520 27.32 11.34 18.05
N SER A 521 27.87 11.59 16.88
CA SER A 521 28.78 12.72 16.62
C SER A 521 28.42 13.42 15.31
N HIS A 522 28.71 14.72 15.25
CA HIS A 522 28.67 15.46 13.99
C HIS A 522 29.95 15.23 13.19
N HIS A 523 31.09 15.06 13.90
CA HIS A 523 32.43 14.84 13.34
C HIS A 523 33.00 13.43 13.51
#